data_AF-A0A844MUE5-F1
#
_entry.id   AF-A0A844MUE5-F1
#
_cell.length_a   1.000
_cell.length_b   1.000
_cell.length_c   1.000
_cell.angle_alpha   90.00
_cell.angle_beta   90.00
_cell.angle_gamma   90.00
#
_symmetry.space_group_name_H-M   'P 1'
#
loop_
_entity.id
_entity.type
_entity.pdbx_description
1 polymer ?
#
loop_
_entity_poly.entity_id
_entity_poly.type
_entity_poly.pdbx_seq_one_letter_code
_entity_poly.pdbx_strand_id
1 'polypeptide(L)'
;MVINAGRENILQSLKASGQVTTDDSQALHRATQALWIGSQADFSHSQLRSWFESDRVVPEIEQSEYDIFLVKIEMEKLDPGFQPNVPSIDRLDAFRRLAENPHEVKVSSRLSSQAYENMGFYK
;
A
#
# COMPACT_ATOMS: atom_id res chain seq x y z
N MET A 1 -2.58 -0.99 -0.93
CA MET A 1 -2.80 0.08 0.06
C MET A 1 -2.27 1.40 -0.47
N VAL A 2 -2.84 2.52 -0.01
CA VAL A 2 -2.48 3.89 -0.43
C VAL A 2 -1.64 4.54 0.65
N ILE A 3 -0.50 5.10 0.26
CA ILE A 3 0.42 5.84 1.14
C ILE A 3 0.72 7.19 0.52
N ASN A 4 0.65 8.25 1.31
CA ASN A 4 1.02 9.59 0.85
C ASN A 4 2.54 9.71 0.58
N ALA A 5 2.91 10.46 -0.46
CA ALA A 5 4.29 10.67 -0.89
C ALA A 5 5.17 11.34 0.18
N GLY A 6 4.60 12.16 1.07
CA GLY A 6 5.30 12.75 2.21
C GLY A 6 5.74 11.73 3.27
N ARG A 7 5.44 10.44 3.10
CA ARG A 7 5.92 9.33 3.94
C ARG A 7 7.16 8.67 3.33
N GLU A 8 8.13 9.47 2.91
CA GLU A 8 9.31 9.01 2.17
C GLU A 8 10.10 7.91 2.88
N ASN A 9 10.31 8.03 4.20
CA ASN A 9 11.10 7.06 4.98
C ASN A 9 10.56 5.63 4.85
N ILE A 10 9.24 5.44 5.02
CA ILE A 10 8.64 4.11 4.91
C ILE A 10 8.62 3.64 3.45
N LEU A 11 8.40 4.53 2.49
CA LEU A 11 8.42 4.17 1.07
C LEU A 11 9.80 3.70 0.61
N GLN A 12 10.86 4.37 1.04
CA GLN A 12 12.24 3.98 0.75
C GLN A 12 12.60 2.66 1.45
N SER A 13 12.20 2.50 2.72
CA SER A 13 12.40 1.26 3.47
C SER A 13 11.76 0.06 2.77
N LEU A 14 10.49 0.19 2.35
CA LEU A 14 9.76 -0.88 1.64
C LEU A 14 10.36 -1.17 0.26
N LYS A 15 10.82 -0.15 -0.48
CA LYS A 15 11.49 -0.35 -1.78
C LYS A 15 12.84 -1.04 -1.64
N ALA A 16 13.60 -0.71 -0.60
CA ALA A 16 14.94 -1.25 -0.38
C ALA A 16 14.90 -2.68 0.17
N SER A 17 13.98 -2.97 1.09
CA SER A 17 13.85 -4.28 1.73
C SER A 17 13.01 -5.27 0.92
N GLY A 18 12.03 -4.77 0.15
CA GLY A 18 11.06 -5.61 -0.57
C GLY A 18 10.08 -6.35 0.34
N GLN A 19 10.05 -6.04 1.64
CA GLN A 19 9.21 -6.66 2.66
C GLN A 19 8.86 -5.66 3.76
N VAL A 20 7.87 -5.96 4.60
CA VAL A 20 7.59 -5.13 5.78
C VAL A 20 8.51 -5.57 6.91
N THR A 21 9.32 -4.68 7.47
CA THR A 21 10.12 -4.97 8.66
C THR A 21 9.36 -4.66 9.96
N THR A 22 9.88 -5.12 11.10
CA THR A 22 9.29 -4.83 12.41
C THR A 22 9.17 -3.32 12.66
N ASP A 23 10.21 -2.56 12.30
CA ASP A 23 10.24 -1.10 12.45
C ASP A 23 9.26 -0.41 11.48
N ASP A 24 9.05 -0.99 10.30
CA ASP A 24 8.12 -0.49 9.31
C ASP A 24 6.66 -0.68 9.71
N SER A 25 6.32 -1.76 10.43
CA SER A 25 4.93 -2.16 10.70
C SER A 25 4.05 -1.02 11.27
N GLN A 26 4.54 -0.33 12.28
CA GLN A 26 3.82 0.76 12.93
C GLN A 26 3.78 2.03 12.06
N ALA A 27 4.89 2.33 11.37
CA ALA A 27 4.96 3.45 10.46
C ALA A 27 4.02 3.26 9.27
N LEU A 28 3.94 2.05 8.74
CA LEU A 28 3.08 1.64 7.63
C LEU A 28 1.60 1.72 8.00
N HIS A 29 1.22 1.23 9.19
CA HIS A 29 -0.14 1.39 9.71
C HIS A 29 -0.57 2.87 9.76
N ARG A 30 0.30 3.76 10.25
CA ARG A 30 0.03 5.20 10.35
C ARG A 30 0.05 5.92 9.00
N ALA A 31 0.85 5.42 8.07
CA ALA A 31 1.00 6.00 6.73
C ALA A 31 -0.12 5.59 5.78
N THR A 32 -0.80 4.47 6.05
CA THR A 32 -1.86 3.93 5.22
C THR A 32 -3.10 4.82 5.28
N GLN A 33 -3.47 5.39 4.13
CA GLN A 33 -4.66 6.24 3.99
C GLN A 33 -5.90 5.42 3.61
N ALA A 34 -5.71 4.37 2.83
CA ALA A 34 -6.78 3.50 2.38
C ALA A 34 -6.24 2.10 2.02
N LEU A 35 -7.10 1.09 2.16
CA LEU A 35 -6.83 -0.31 1.87
C LEU A 35 -7.69 -0.79 0.72
N TRP A 36 -7.16 -1.76 -0.01
CA TRP A 36 -7.89 -2.52 -1.03
C TRP A 36 -7.57 -3.98 -0.78
N ILE A 37 -8.61 -4.80 -0.78
CA ILE A 37 -8.52 -6.25 -0.65
C ILE A 37 -9.18 -6.85 -1.88
N GLY A 38 -8.51 -7.82 -2.49
CA GLY A 38 -9.06 -8.64 -3.56
C GLY A 38 -8.18 -9.84 -3.81
N SER A 39 -8.71 -10.79 -4.56
CA SER A 39 -7.93 -11.92 -5.07
C SER A 39 -6.96 -11.47 -6.16
N GLN A 40 -6.02 -12.35 -6.53
CA GLN A 40 -5.15 -12.12 -7.68
C GLN A 40 -5.95 -11.94 -8.99
N ALA A 41 -7.11 -12.60 -9.10
CA ALA A 41 -8.01 -12.42 -10.24
C ALA A 41 -8.64 -11.01 -10.23
N ASP A 42 -9.09 -10.52 -9.08
CA ASP A 42 -9.63 -9.16 -8.94
C ASP A 42 -8.56 -8.12 -9.27
N PHE A 43 -7.33 -8.32 -8.77
CA PHE A 43 -6.19 -7.46 -9.07
C PHE A 43 -5.91 -7.42 -10.58
N SER A 44 -5.90 -8.59 -11.23
CA SER A 44 -5.57 -8.71 -12.66
C SER A 44 -6.59 -8.06 -13.58
N HIS A 45 -7.87 -8.02 -13.17
CA HIS A 45 -8.95 -7.34 -13.89
C HIS A 45 -9.12 -5.87 -13.49
N SER A 46 -8.48 -5.43 -12.40
CA SER A 46 -8.55 -4.05 -11.94
C SER A 46 -7.58 -3.14 -12.69
N GLN A 47 -7.89 -1.84 -12.69
CA GLN A 47 -6.96 -0.82 -13.19
C GLN A 47 -5.68 -0.72 -12.33
N LEU A 48 -5.67 -1.27 -11.10
CA LEU A 48 -4.52 -1.25 -10.21
C LEU A 48 -3.29 -1.89 -10.83
N ARG A 49 -3.48 -2.99 -11.59
CA ARG A 49 -2.39 -3.70 -12.26
C ARG A 49 -1.57 -2.76 -13.14
N SER A 50 -2.24 -1.91 -13.91
CA SER A 50 -1.57 -0.98 -14.83
C SER A 50 -0.66 0.02 -14.11
N TRP A 51 -0.91 0.31 -12.84
CA TRP A 51 -0.08 1.24 -12.05
C TRP A 51 1.17 0.60 -11.45
N PHE A 52 1.22 -0.73 -11.39
CA PHE A 52 2.43 -1.45 -11.02
C PHE A 52 3.28 -1.85 -12.23
N GLU A 53 2.68 -1.89 -13.43
CA GLU A 53 3.37 -2.25 -14.68
C GLU A 53 3.84 -1.04 -15.50
N SER A 54 3.25 0.13 -15.29
CA SER A 54 3.53 1.31 -16.09
C SER A 54 4.57 2.22 -15.46
N ASP A 55 5.54 2.69 -16.25
CA ASP A 55 6.44 3.80 -15.91
C ASP A 55 5.72 5.17 -15.89
N ARG A 56 4.42 5.21 -15.58
CA ARG A 56 3.64 6.42 -15.36
C ARG A 56 4.14 7.07 -14.07
N VAL A 57 5.20 7.84 -14.20
CA VAL A 57 5.76 8.65 -13.14
C VAL A 57 5.19 10.06 -13.30
N VAL A 58 4.63 10.63 -12.22
CA VAL A 58 4.32 12.06 -12.18
C VAL A 58 5.61 12.85 -12.45
N PRO A 59 5.69 13.67 -13.51
CA PRO A 59 6.88 14.47 -13.80
C PRO A 59 7.29 15.28 -12.57
N GLU A 60 8.59 15.43 -12.29
CA GLU A 60 9.08 16.13 -11.09
C GLU A 60 8.48 17.53 -10.90
N ILE A 61 8.19 18.22 -12.00
CA ILE A 61 7.61 19.57 -12.02
C ILE A 61 6.15 19.59 -11.52
N GLU A 62 5.45 18.47 -11.60
CA GLU A 62 4.03 18.31 -11.23
C GLU A 62 3.86 17.58 -9.89
N GLN A 63 4.96 17.25 -9.20
CA GLN A 63 4.91 16.52 -7.95
C GLN A 63 4.29 17.37 -6.84
N SER A 64 3.26 16.82 -6.20
CA SER A 64 2.57 17.41 -5.06
C SER A 64 2.84 16.62 -3.79
N GLU A 65 2.94 17.29 -2.64
CA GLU A 65 2.98 16.62 -1.33
C GLU A 65 1.78 15.68 -1.10
N TYR A 66 0.67 15.92 -1.80
CA TYR A 66 -0.55 15.10 -1.71
C TYR A 66 -0.51 13.86 -2.59
N ASP A 67 0.48 13.73 -3.47
CA ASP A 67 0.67 12.54 -4.29
C ASP A 67 0.74 11.28 -3.43
N ILE A 68 0.53 10.16 -4.08
CA ILE A 68 0.45 8.86 -3.43
C ILE A 68 1.37 7.84 -4.09
N PHE A 69 1.65 6.81 -3.33
CA PHE A 69 2.19 5.55 -3.80
C PHE A 69 1.22 4.45 -3.43
N LEU A 70 1.15 3.44 -4.29
CA LEU A 70 0.44 2.21 -3.98
C LEU A 70 1.44 1.16 -3.55
N VAL A 71 1.13 0.52 -2.45
CA VAL A 71 1.90 -0.63 -1.94
C VAL A 71 1.03 -1.87 -2.09
N LYS A 72 1.54 -2.86 -2.81
CA LYS A 72 0.96 -4.20 -2.95
C LYS A 72 1.70 -5.15 -2.02
N ILE A 73 0.95 -5.94 -1.28
CA ILE A 73 1.48 -7.02 -0.44
C ILE A 73 0.71 -8.28 -0.83
N GLU A 74 1.43 -9.32 -1.24
CA GLU A 74 0.83 -10.61 -1.60
C GLU A 74 0.86 -11.55 -0.40
N MET A 75 -0.31 -12.09 -0.05
CA MET A 75 -0.49 -12.97 1.11
C MET A 75 -1.21 -14.25 0.67
N GLU A 76 -0.76 -15.40 1.16
CA GLU A 76 -1.44 -16.69 0.91
C GLU A 76 -2.84 -16.72 1.52
N LYS A 77 -2.99 -16.07 2.68
CA LYS A 77 -4.24 -15.96 3.42
C LYS A 77 -4.44 -14.53 3.90
N LEU A 78 -5.63 -13.99 3.66
CA LEU A 78 -6.02 -12.67 4.16
C LEU A 78 -6.06 -12.68 5.69
N ASP A 79 -5.35 -11.74 6.30
CA ASP A 79 -5.48 -11.47 7.73
C ASP A 79 -6.82 -10.77 8.01
N PRO A 80 -7.64 -11.26 8.95
CA PRO A 80 -8.93 -10.65 9.27
C PRO A 80 -8.80 -9.21 9.75
N GLY A 81 -7.67 -8.81 10.34
CA GLY A 81 -7.43 -7.43 10.78
C GLY A 81 -7.24 -6.42 9.64
N PHE A 82 -7.22 -6.87 8.37
CA PHE A 82 -7.33 -5.94 7.24
C PHE A 82 -8.76 -5.69 6.79
N GLN A 83 -9.75 -6.46 7.22
CA GLN A 83 -11.13 -6.32 6.72
C GLN A 83 -11.72 -4.91 6.99
N PRO A 84 -12.73 -4.49 6.21
CA PRO A 84 -13.45 -3.26 6.49
C PRO A 84 -14.07 -3.26 7.89
N ASN A 85 -14.14 -2.09 8.54
CA ASN A 85 -14.79 -1.86 9.84
C ASN A 85 -14.21 -2.63 11.04
N VAL A 86 -12.95 -3.09 10.95
CA VAL A 86 -12.23 -3.68 12.09
C VAL A 86 -11.71 -2.62 13.07
N PRO A 87 -11.63 -2.93 14.38
CA PRO A 87 -10.99 -2.06 15.36
C PRO A 87 -9.55 -1.67 14.98
N SER A 88 -9.14 -0.44 15.29
CA SER A 88 -7.79 0.05 14.97
C SER A 88 -6.67 -0.78 15.63
N ILE A 89 -6.95 -1.39 16.79
CA ILE A 89 -5.98 -2.26 17.47
C ILE A 89 -5.77 -3.57 16.69
N ASP A 90 -6.85 -4.18 16.21
CA ASP A 90 -6.78 -5.42 15.42
C ASP A 90 -6.07 -5.17 14.09
N ARG A 91 -6.29 -3.99 13.50
CA ARG A 91 -5.57 -3.56 12.30
C ARG A 91 -4.08 -3.35 12.56
N LEU A 92 -3.72 -2.70 13.67
CA LEU A 92 -2.32 -2.56 14.07
C LEU A 92 -1.65 -3.92 14.25
N ASP A 93 -2.34 -4.87 14.87
CA ASP A 93 -1.82 -6.22 15.05
C ASP A 93 -1.67 -6.97 13.72
N ALA A 94 -2.56 -6.76 12.74
CA ALA A 94 -2.37 -7.28 11.39
C ALA A 94 -1.12 -6.71 10.71
N PHE A 95 -0.84 -5.40 10.87
CA PHE A 95 0.40 -4.81 10.37
C PHE A 95 1.65 -5.35 11.07
N ARG A 96 1.58 -5.68 12.35
CA ARG A 96 2.69 -6.35 13.06
C ARG A 96 2.94 -7.75 12.52
N ARG A 97 1.88 -8.52 12.25
CA ARG A 97 1.99 -9.86 11.67
C ARG A 97 2.59 -9.87 10.26
N LEU A 98 2.43 -8.77 9.49
CA LEU A 98 3.14 -8.59 8.21
C LEU A 98 4.66 -8.56 8.36
N ALA A 99 5.18 -8.11 9.51
CA ALA A 99 6.60 -8.08 9.77
C ALA A 99 7.14 -9.43 10.30
N GLU A 100 6.29 -10.21 10.95
CA GLU A 100 6.63 -11.54 11.47
C GLU A 100 6.73 -12.58 10.36
N ASN A 101 5.93 -12.43 9.30
CA ASN A 101 5.92 -13.31 8.14
C ASN A 101 6.31 -12.50 6.90
N PRO A 102 7.51 -12.70 6.32
CA PRO A 102 7.96 -11.91 5.19
C PRO A 102 7.04 -12.15 3.99
N HIS A 103 6.37 -11.08 3.56
CA HIS A 103 5.56 -11.04 2.36
C HIS A 103 6.25 -10.20 1.29
N GLU A 104 6.11 -10.59 0.02
CA GLU A 104 6.62 -9.78 -1.08
C GLU A 104 5.86 -8.45 -1.15
N VAL A 105 6.62 -7.35 -1.08
CA VAL A 105 6.11 -5.99 -1.18
C VAL A 105 6.53 -5.37 -2.50
N LYS A 106 5.57 -4.80 -3.22
CA LYS A 106 5.81 -3.98 -4.41
C LYS A 106 5.27 -2.58 -4.19
N VAL A 107 6.07 -1.58 -4.52
CA VAL A 107 5.68 -0.17 -4.46
C VAL A 107 5.57 0.36 -5.88
N SER A 108 4.45 0.99 -6.22
CA SER A 108 4.23 1.60 -7.55
C SER A 108 5.15 2.80 -7.79
N SER A 109 5.09 3.35 -9.00
CA SER A 109 5.52 4.73 -9.25
C SER A 109 4.69 5.72 -8.43
N ARG A 110 5.18 6.96 -8.34
CA ARG A 110 4.42 8.08 -7.75
C ARG A 110 3.22 8.39 -8.63
N LEU A 111 2.04 8.50 -8.02
CA LEU A 111 0.77 8.78 -8.69
C LEU A 111 0.14 10.04 -8.09
N SER A 112 -0.67 10.75 -8.88
CA SER A 112 -1.52 11.82 -8.38
C SER A 112 -2.50 11.28 -7.33
N SER A 113 -2.84 12.11 -6.33
CA SER A 113 -3.86 11.79 -5.31
C SER A 113 -5.21 11.37 -5.90
N GLN A 114 -5.57 11.87 -7.08
CA GLN A 114 -6.82 11.53 -7.76
C GLN A 114 -6.82 10.12 -8.36
N ALA A 115 -5.65 9.48 -8.49
CA ALA A 115 -5.53 8.20 -9.17
C ALA A 115 -6.40 7.13 -8.53
N TYR A 116 -6.42 7.04 -7.19
CA TYR A 116 -7.14 5.98 -6.47
C TYR A 116 -8.62 6.27 -6.18
N GLU A 117 -9.14 7.41 -6.64
CA GLU A 117 -10.57 7.72 -6.57
C GLU A 117 -11.36 6.70 -7.42
N ASN A 118 -12.46 6.17 -6.87
CA ASN A 118 -13.33 5.16 -7.50
C ASN A 118 -12.74 3.75 -7.73
N MET A 119 -11.62 3.41 -7.09
CA MET A 119 -10.96 2.10 -7.26
C MET A 119 -11.32 1.05 -6.19
N GLY A 120 -12.39 1.29 -5.43
CA GLY A 120 -12.86 0.37 -4.39
C GLY A 120 -11.99 0.32 -3.13
N PHE A 121 -11.11 1.32 -2.92
CA PHE A 121 -10.40 1.46 -1.65
C PHE A 121 -11.35 1.87 -0.53
N TYR A 122 -11.12 1.33 0.68
CA TYR A 122 -11.83 1.69 1.90
C TYR A 122 -10.86 2.21 2.97
N LYS A 123 -11.40 2.92 3.96
CA LYS A 123 -10.62 3.49 5.07
C LYS A 123 -10.61 2.59 6.29
#